data_AF-B5JE45-F1
#
_entry.id   AF-B5JE45-F1
#
_cell.length_a   1.000
_cell.length_b   1.000
_cell.length_c   1.000
_cell.angle_alpha   90.00
_cell.angle_beta   90.00
_cell.angle_gamma   90.00
#
_symmetry.space_group_name_H-M   'P 1'
#
loop_
_entity.id
_entity.type
_entity.pdbx_description
1 polymer ?
#
loop_
_entity_poly.entity_id
_entity_poly.type
_entity_poly.pdbx_seq_one_letter_code
_entity_poly.pdbx_strand_id
1 'polypeptide(L)'
;MIPDYWKEFIEANGLIHAEVEIPETRDLSKVGAEFQIMSPEDSEEESKDFYPGLVVRKDGYVPVGSCSLGSGDPYFINEKEGKNGALYRIYHDSVFDENYDKEEAIDLVMKNYEDIVKE
;
A
#
# COMPACT_ATOMS: atom_id res chain seq x y z
N MET A 1 13.74 -0.68 -3.95
CA MET A 1 13.66 0.63 -4.61
C MET A 1 12.22 0.98 -4.86
N ILE A 2 11.83 2.14 -4.35
CA ILE A 2 10.48 2.68 -4.44
C ILE A 2 10.40 3.56 -5.70
N PRO A 3 9.26 3.59 -6.40
CA PRO A 3 9.13 4.42 -7.58
C PRO A 3 9.26 5.93 -7.28
N ASP A 4 10.01 6.65 -8.11
CA ASP A 4 10.25 8.10 -7.93
C ASP A 4 8.94 8.89 -7.87
N TYR A 5 7.93 8.52 -8.66
CA TYR A 5 6.64 9.20 -8.67
C TYR A 5 5.91 9.14 -7.33
N TRP A 6 6.08 8.05 -6.57
CA TRP A 6 5.48 7.91 -5.24
C TRP A 6 6.22 8.77 -4.25
N LYS A 7 7.56 8.74 -4.31
CA LYS A 7 8.42 9.57 -3.46
C LYS A 7 8.14 11.06 -3.65
N GLU A 8 8.08 11.53 -4.90
CA GLU A 8 7.74 12.91 -5.23
C GLU A 8 6.35 13.29 -4.69
N PHE A 9 5.37 12.38 -4.80
CA PHE A 9 4.01 12.62 -4.31
C PHE A 9 3.95 12.79 -2.78
N ILE A 10 4.57 11.88 -2.01
CA ILE A 10 4.55 11.97 -0.55
C ILE A 10 5.38 13.15 -0.03
N GLU A 11 6.51 13.48 -0.68
CA GLU A 11 7.34 14.63 -0.31
C GLU A 11 6.61 15.96 -0.62
N ALA A 12 6.01 16.09 -1.80
CA ALA A 12 5.32 17.31 -2.22
C ALA A 12 4.09 17.63 -1.35
N ASN A 13 3.44 16.62 -0.78
CA ASN A 13 2.26 16.76 0.06
C ASN A 13 2.56 16.63 1.57
N GLY A 14 3.83 16.41 1.96
CA GLY A 14 4.23 16.27 3.36
C GLY A 14 3.59 15.06 4.06
N LEU A 15 3.44 13.95 3.34
CA LEU A 15 2.70 12.76 3.79
C LEU A 15 3.56 11.72 4.51
N ILE A 16 4.87 11.89 4.60
CA ILE A 16 5.74 10.91 5.28
C ILE A 16 5.29 10.79 6.74
N HIS A 17 4.96 9.56 7.16
CA HIS A 17 4.40 9.22 8.47
C HIS A 17 3.05 9.89 8.79
N ALA A 18 2.35 10.41 7.78
CA ALA A 18 1.00 10.93 7.96
C ALA A 18 0.00 9.79 8.09
N GLU A 19 -0.96 9.96 8.99
CA GLU A 19 -2.11 9.08 9.14
C GLU A 19 -3.15 9.39 8.06
N VAL A 20 -3.61 8.34 7.38
CA VAL A 20 -4.61 8.38 6.32
C VAL A 20 -5.79 7.53 6.73
N GLU A 21 -6.98 8.15 6.69
CA GLU A 21 -8.25 7.47 6.90
C GLU A 21 -9.08 7.54 5.59
N ILE A 22 -9.46 6.39 5.07
CA ILE A 22 -10.36 6.24 3.92
C ILE A 22 -11.66 5.61 4.45
N PRO A 23 -12.79 6.32 4.42
CA PRO A 23 -14.06 5.76 4.86
C PRO A 23 -14.53 4.63 3.92
N GLU A 24 -15.33 3.70 4.44
CA GLU A 24 -15.94 2.59 3.68
C GLU A 24 -16.66 3.02 2.39
N THR A 25 -17.19 4.25 2.36
CA THR A 25 -17.87 4.82 1.20
C THR A 25 -16.92 5.10 0.03
N ARG A 26 -15.65 5.43 0.32
CA ARG A 26 -14.59 5.73 -0.66
C ARG A 26 -13.71 4.51 -0.94
N ASP A 27 -13.61 3.60 0.02
CA ASP A 27 -12.93 2.32 -0.15
C ASP A 27 -13.72 1.40 -1.10
N LEU A 28 -13.04 0.92 -2.14
CA LEU A 28 -13.63 0.00 -3.11
C LEU A 28 -13.81 -1.41 -2.56
N SER A 29 -13.02 -1.82 -1.56
CA SER A 29 -13.20 -3.08 -0.82
C SER A 29 -14.37 -3.05 0.18
N LYS A 30 -14.87 -1.86 0.51
CA LYS A 30 -15.97 -1.61 1.47
C LYS A 30 -15.64 -1.93 2.93
N VAL A 31 -14.36 -2.05 3.28
CA VAL A 31 -13.93 -2.27 4.67
C VAL A 31 -13.58 -0.96 5.38
N GLY A 32 -13.16 0.06 4.62
CA GLY A 32 -12.53 1.26 5.16
C GLY A 32 -11.05 1.00 5.41
N ALA A 33 -10.22 2.04 5.38
CA ALA A 33 -8.78 1.95 5.56
C ALA A 33 -8.27 2.99 6.54
N GLU A 34 -7.43 2.56 7.49
CA GLU A 34 -6.69 3.44 8.39
C GLU A 34 -5.23 2.99 8.40
N PHE A 35 -4.33 3.86 7.97
CA PHE A 35 -2.93 3.52 7.82
C PHE A 35 -2.02 4.74 7.85
N GLN A 36 -0.78 4.50 8.26
CA GLN A 36 0.28 5.48 8.23
C GLN A 36 1.08 5.31 6.94
N ILE A 37 1.35 6.41 6.24
CA ILE A 37 2.22 6.42 5.06
C ILE A 37 3.66 6.17 5.50
N MET A 38 4.29 5.18 4.88
CA MET A 38 5.68 4.80 5.14
C MET A 38 6.66 5.81 4.55
N SER A 39 7.82 5.97 5.21
CA SER A 39 8.96 6.63 4.57
C SER A 39 9.56 5.73 3.49
N PRO A 40 10.38 6.28 2.56
CA PRO A 40 11.07 5.45 1.59
C PRO A 40 11.99 4.38 2.23
N GLU A 41 12.51 4.62 3.42
CA GLU A 41 13.36 3.67 4.13
C GLU A 41 12.51 2.52 4.70
N ASP A 42 11.37 2.83 5.32
CA ASP A 42 10.45 1.85 5.90
C ASP A 42 9.86 0.93 4.82
N SER A 43 9.41 1.51 3.70
CA SER A 43 8.92 0.77 2.54
C SER A 43 9.98 -0.16 1.93
N GLU A 44 11.26 0.22 1.98
CA GLU A 44 12.34 -0.65 1.52
C GLU A 44 12.63 -1.81 2.47
N GLU A 45 12.55 -1.56 3.78
CA GLU A 45 12.67 -2.59 4.81
C GLU A 45 11.51 -3.59 4.69
N GLU A 46 10.27 -3.11 4.61
CA GLU A 46 9.06 -3.92 4.44
C GLU A 46 9.14 -4.81 3.19
N SER A 47 9.67 -4.28 2.08
CA SER A 47 9.83 -5.04 0.83
C SER A 47 10.89 -6.16 0.90
N LYS A 48 11.81 -6.13 1.88
CA LYS A 48 12.96 -7.03 1.96
C LYS A 48 12.87 -8.01 3.12
N ASP A 49 12.31 -7.55 4.23
CA ASP A 49 12.44 -8.22 5.52
C ASP A 49 11.10 -8.72 6.09
N PHE A 50 9.97 -8.24 5.58
CA PHE A 50 8.64 -8.53 6.13
C PHE A 50 7.65 -9.09 5.09
N TYR A 51 6.73 -9.93 5.56
CA TYR A 51 5.59 -10.37 4.77
C TYR A 51 4.46 -9.35 4.90
N PRO A 52 3.62 -9.15 3.88
CA PRO A 52 3.66 -9.79 2.56
C PRO A 52 4.71 -9.19 1.59
N GLY A 53 5.36 -8.08 1.96
CA GLY A 53 6.25 -7.29 1.10
C GLY A 53 7.32 -8.10 0.35
N LEU A 54 7.99 -9.02 1.04
CA LEU A 54 9.04 -9.90 0.49
C LEU A 54 8.58 -10.70 -0.73
N VAL A 55 7.33 -11.18 -0.72
CA VAL A 55 6.76 -12.01 -1.78
C VAL A 55 6.20 -11.15 -2.91
N VAL A 56 5.34 -10.20 -2.55
CA VAL A 56 4.54 -9.43 -3.52
C VAL A 56 5.38 -8.42 -4.31
N ARG A 57 6.59 -8.09 -3.83
CA ARG A 57 7.54 -7.24 -4.57
C ARG A 57 7.85 -7.77 -5.96
N LYS A 58 7.91 -9.10 -6.14
CA LYS A 58 8.17 -9.75 -7.43
C LYS A 58 7.03 -9.54 -8.43
N ASP A 59 5.82 -9.33 -7.92
CA ASP A 59 4.63 -9.02 -8.72
C ASP A 59 4.49 -7.52 -9.03
N GLY A 60 5.39 -6.69 -8.51
CA GLY A 60 5.43 -5.24 -8.72
C GLY A 60 4.74 -4.45 -7.61
N TYR A 61 4.25 -5.10 -6.56
CA TYR A 61 3.64 -4.41 -5.42
C TYR A 61 4.72 -3.83 -4.51
N VAL A 62 4.59 -2.56 -4.18
CA VAL A 62 5.51 -1.81 -3.32
C VAL A 62 4.74 -1.35 -2.09
N PRO A 63 5.15 -1.73 -0.87
CA PRO A 63 4.51 -1.29 0.35
C PRO A 63 4.70 0.22 0.50
N VAL A 64 3.64 0.92 0.86
CA VAL A 64 3.60 2.38 0.98
C VAL A 64 2.89 2.85 2.24
N GLY A 65 2.23 1.94 2.97
CA GLY A 65 1.61 2.26 4.24
C GLY A 65 1.51 1.05 5.16
N SER A 66 1.62 1.27 6.46
CA SER A 66 1.42 0.27 7.50
C SER A 66 0.11 0.55 8.24
N CYS A 67 -0.62 -0.50 8.60
CA CYS A 67 -1.81 -0.33 9.43
C CYS A 67 -1.44 0.22 10.82
N SER A 68 -1.96 1.39 11.16
CA SER A 68 -1.69 2.10 12.43
C SER A 68 -2.29 1.39 13.65
N LEU A 69 -3.29 0.53 13.43
CA LEU A 69 -3.97 -0.25 14.46
C LEU A 69 -3.26 -1.56 14.81
N GLY A 70 -2.18 -1.89 14.10
CA GLY A 70 -1.43 -3.13 14.33
C GLY A 70 -2.15 -4.40 13.87
N SER A 71 -3.13 -4.30 12.96
CA SER A 71 -3.74 -5.50 12.34
C SER A 71 -2.73 -6.28 11.49
N GLY A 72 -1.68 -5.60 11.02
CA GLY A 72 -0.59 -6.19 10.25
C GLY A 72 -0.77 -6.12 8.74
N ASP A 73 -1.90 -5.61 8.22
CA ASP A 73 -2.14 -5.54 6.78
C ASP A 73 -1.57 -4.24 6.18
N PRO A 74 -0.52 -4.30 5.35
CA PRO A 74 0.05 -3.12 4.74
C PRO A 74 -0.70 -2.73 3.45
N TYR A 75 -0.43 -1.51 3.01
CA TYR A 75 -0.98 -0.91 1.82
C TYR A 75 0.09 -0.79 0.75
N PHE A 76 -0.30 -1.01 -0.50
CA PHE A 76 0.62 -1.18 -1.62
C PHE A 76 0.19 -0.34 -2.82
N ILE A 77 1.17 0.12 -3.59
CA ILE A 77 0.99 0.54 -4.98
C ILE A 77 1.55 -0.55 -5.90
N ASN A 78 1.13 -0.58 -7.18
CA ASN A 78 1.76 -1.44 -8.17
C ASN A 78 2.63 -0.62 -9.13
N GLU A 79 3.94 -0.89 -9.15
CA GLU A 79 4.89 -0.14 -9.98
C GLU A 79 4.63 -0.25 -11.48
N LYS A 80 3.94 -1.32 -11.91
CA LYS A 80 3.53 -1.53 -13.31
C LYS A 80 2.43 -0.58 -13.76
N GLU A 81 1.65 -0.03 -12.84
CA GLU A 81 0.60 0.95 -13.14
C GLU A 81 1.15 2.38 -13.23
N GLY A 82 2.26 2.65 -12.53
CA GLY A 82 2.94 3.93 -12.56
C GLY A 82 2.21 5.05 -11.82
N LYS A 83 2.45 6.30 -12.24
CA LYS A 83 1.83 7.48 -11.63
C LYS A 83 0.31 7.45 -11.79
N ASN A 84 -0.42 7.79 -10.73
CA ASN A 84 -1.88 7.66 -10.62
C ASN A 84 -2.39 6.20 -10.64
N GLY A 85 -1.53 5.24 -10.33
CA GLY A 85 -1.94 3.84 -10.14
C GLY A 85 -2.85 3.64 -8.92
N ALA A 86 -3.30 2.41 -8.74
CA ALA A 86 -4.20 2.07 -7.65
C ALA A 86 -3.47 1.95 -6.30
N LEU A 87 -4.27 2.04 -5.24
CA LEU A 87 -3.89 1.67 -3.88
C LEU A 87 -4.56 0.32 -3.56
N TYR A 88 -3.76 -0.59 -3.01
CA TYR A 88 -4.19 -1.93 -2.63
C TYR A 88 -3.97 -2.17 -1.15
N ARG A 89 -4.78 -3.04 -0.57
CA ARG A 89 -4.51 -3.70 0.70
C ARG A 89 -4.10 -5.13 0.39
N ILE A 90 -3.03 -5.60 1.00
CA ILE A 90 -2.62 -6.99 0.85
C ILE A 90 -2.61 -7.64 2.23
N TYR A 91 -3.39 -8.70 2.38
CA TYR A 91 -3.59 -9.36 3.66
C TYR A 91 -2.38 -10.18 4.06
N HIS A 92 -1.84 -9.90 5.26
CA HIS A 92 -0.67 -10.58 5.78
C HIS A 92 -0.92 -12.10 5.92
N ASP A 93 -2.12 -12.47 6.38
CA ASP A 93 -2.52 -13.86 6.61
C ASP A 93 -2.86 -14.64 5.33
N SER A 94 -2.75 -14.01 4.15
CA SER A 94 -3.05 -14.65 2.85
C SER A 94 -1.83 -14.81 1.95
N VAL A 95 -0.66 -14.28 2.35
CA VAL A 95 0.56 -14.34 1.54
C VAL A 95 1.69 -15.01 2.33
N PHE A 96 1.95 -16.27 2.01
CA PHE A 96 3.02 -17.06 2.64
C PHE A 96 4.15 -17.40 1.67
N ASP A 97 3.86 -17.45 0.37
CA ASP A 97 4.83 -17.73 -0.70
C ASP A 97 4.32 -17.19 -2.04
N GLU A 98 5.12 -17.34 -3.11
CA GLU A 98 4.85 -16.81 -4.46
C GLU A 98 3.61 -17.39 -5.14
N ASN A 99 3.00 -18.45 -4.61
CA ASN A 99 1.78 -19.07 -5.13
C ASN A 99 0.51 -18.62 -4.37
N TYR A 100 0.57 -17.51 -3.65
CA TYR A 100 -0.58 -16.94 -2.96
C TYR A 100 -1.75 -16.65 -3.92
N ASP A 101 -2.98 -16.80 -3.42
CA ASP A 101 -4.17 -16.50 -4.20
C ASP A 101 -4.38 -14.98 -4.23
N LYS A 102 -4.23 -14.38 -5.42
CA LYS A 102 -4.36 -12.94 -5.61
C LYS A 102 -5.79 -12.45 -5.44
N GLU A 103 -6.79 -13.30 -5.71
CA GLU A 103 -8.20 -12.92 -5.58
C GLU A 103 -8.61 -12.84 -4.09
N GLU A 104 -7.98 -13.64 -3.23
CA GLU A 104 -8.25 -13.63 -1.78
C GLU A 104 -7.31 -12.69 -1.02
N ALA A 105 -6.06 -12.54 -1.46
CA ALA A 105 -5.04 -11.81 -0.71
C ALA A 105 -5.02 -10.30 -1.00
N ILE A 106 -5.54 -9.84 -2.14
CA ILE A 106 -5.38 -8.46 -2.61
C ILE A 106 -6.73 -7.79 -2.79
N ASP A 107 -6.94 -6.73 -2.01
CA ASP A 107 -8.09 -5.85 -2.17
C ASP A 107 -7.70 -4.54 -2.84
N LEU A 108 -8.53 -4.11 -3.79
CA LEU A 108 -8.43 -2.78 -4.38
C LEU A 108 -9.08 -1.78 -3.43
N VAL A 109 -8.29 -0.86 -2.89
CA VAL A 109 -8.78 0.19 -1.98
C VAL A 109 -9.21 1.41 -2.79
N MET A 110 -8.37 1.87 -3.72
CA MET A 110 -8.64 3.02 -4.57
C MET A 110 -8.03 2.85 -5.96
N LYS A 111 -8.66 3.41 -7.00
CA LYS A 111 -8.14 3.37 -8.38
C LYS A 111 -7.01 4.37 -8.64
N ASN A 112 -6.88 5.38 -7.80
CA ASN A 112 -5.82 6.39 -7.87
C ASN A 112 -5.36 6.73 -6.46
N TYR A 113 -4.11 6.42 -6.11
CA TYR A 113 -3.56 6.75 -4.80
C TYR A 113 -3.49 8.27 -4.54
N GLU A 114 -3.39 9.11 -5.58
CA GLU A 114 -3.33 10.58 -5.39
C GLU A 114 -4.64 11.14 -4.85
N ASP A 115 -5.74 10.39 -4.94
CA ASP A 115 -7.02 10.80 -4.37
C ASP A 115 -7.01 10.73 -2.82
N ILE A 116 -5.97 10.18 -2.18
CA ILE A 116 -5.78 10.21 -0.71
C ILE A 116 -5.79 11.65 -0.18
N VAL A 117 -5.21 12.61 -0.92
CA VAL A 117 -5.16 14.02 -0.50
C VAL A 117 -6.38 14.84 -0.95
N LYS A 118 -7.34 14.21 -1.65
CA LYS A 118 -8.56 14.88 -2.09
C LYS A 118 -9.63 14.71 -1.03
N GLU A 119 -10.16 15.82 -0.53
CA GLU A 119 -11.30 15.89 0.40
C GLU A 119 -12.58 15.32 -0.23
#